data_AF-A0A354YB54-F1
#
_entry.id   AF-A0A354YB54-F1
#
_cell.length_a   1.000
_cell.length_b   1.000
_cell.length_c   1.000
_cell.angle_alpha   90.00
_cell.angle_beta   90.00
_cell.angle_gamma   90.00
#
_symmetry.space_group_name_H-M   'P 1'
#
loop_
_entity.id
_entity.type
_entity.pdbx_description
1 polymer ?
#
loop_
_entity_poly.entity_id
_entity_poly.type
_entity_poly.pdbx_seq_one_letter_code
_entity_poly.pdbx_strand_id
1 'polypeptide(L)'
;MKNVSIPILAALALLCAGAVSAQNLDNQRAAVRSAIDAAEAGRYDAGQAAALSRHPLYGWLEYANLKRNIDNVGTAQAQDFLRRYAGQPVAEAFRGLWLPALARRQDWPTLLANWKPTDNAGLRCAELNARQATGKADAQWTRDAQALWRGA
;
A
#
# COMPACT_ATOMS: atom_id res chain seq x y z
N MET A 1 48.06 -18.89 31.78
CA MET A 1 46.62 -19.23 31.72
C MET A 1 45.82 -18.12 32.38
N LYS A 2 45.17 -17.21 31.65
CA LYS A 2 44.05 -16.41 32.16
C LYS A 2 43.06 -16.18 31.02
N ASN A 3 41.92 -16.87 31.12
CA ASN A 3 40.86 -16.94 30.14
C ASN A 3 40.09 -15.62 30.08
N VAL A 4 39.87 -15.09 28.87
CA VAL A 4 38.95 -13.98 28.62
C VAL A 4 37.56 -14.58 28.37
N SER A 5 36.76 -14.67 29.43
CA SER A 5 35.35 -15.10 29.38
C SER A 5 34.44 -13.88 29.45
N ILE A 6 34.28 -13.17 28.33
CA ILE A 6 33.30 -12.08 28.17
C ILE A 6 32.50 -12.29 26.85
N PRO A 7 31.52 -13.22 26.80
CA PRO A 7 30.46 -13.05 25.79
C PRO A 7 29.05 -13.42 26.26
N ILE A 8 28.76 -13.56 27.56
CA ILE A 8 27.43 -14.03 28.02
C ILE A 8 26.48 -12.87 28.41
N LEU A 9 26.99 -11.75 28.94
CA LEU A 9 26.13 -10.63 29.36
C LEU A 9 25.52 -9.83 28.20
N ALA A 10 26.18 -9.75 27.04
CA ALA A 10 25.68 -8.99 25.89
C ALA A 10 24.50 -9.70 25.20
N ALA A 11 24.43 -11.03 25.25
CA ALA A 11 23.37 -11.81 24.63
C ALA A 11 22.03 -11.68 25.37
N LEU A 12 22.04 -11.49 26.71
CA LEU A 12 20.83 -11.43 27.52
C LEU A 12 20.04 -10.11 27.35
N ALA A 13 20.74 -9.00 27.11
CA ALA A 13 20.11 -7.69 26.90
C ALA A 13 19.35 -7.59 25.56
N LEU A 14 19.76 -8.34 24.53
CA LEU A 14 19.10 -8.35 23.22
C LEU A 14 17.73 -9.07 23.25
N LEU A 15 17.53 -10.06 24.12
CA LEU A 15 16.26 -10.81 24.19
C LEU A 15 15.11 -10.00 24.81
N CYS A 16 15.39 -9.05 25.72
CA CYS A 16 14.33 -8.30 26.40
C CYS A 16 13.62 -7.28 25.51
N ALA A 17 14.28 -6.76 24.46
CA ALA A 17 13.70 -5.74 23.59
C ALA A 17 12.50 -6.27 22.76
N GLY A 18 12.53 -7.53 22.32
CA GLY A 18 11.46 -8.11 21.51
C GLY A 18 10.16 -8.40 22.29
N ALA A 19 10.27 -8.77 23.57
CA ALA A 19 9.11 -9.11 24.40
C ALA A 19 8.22 -7.90 24.72
N VAL A 20 8.84 -6.73 24.98
CA VAL A 20 8.12 -5.49 25.30
C VAL A 20 7.33 -4.98 24.08
N SER A 21 7.89 -5.08 22.87
CA SER A 21 7.19 -4.70 21.65
C SER A 21 5.97 -5.58 21.38
N ALA A 22 6.08 -6.90 21.55
CA ALA A 22 4.96 -7.82 21.36
C ALA A 22 3.80 -7.57 22.33
N GLN A 23 4.08 -7.36 23.62
CA GLN A 23 3.06 -7.04 24.63
C GLN A 23 2.31 -5.74 24.33
N ASN A 24 3.00 -4.71 23.82
CA ASN A 24 2.37 -3.46 23.43
C ASN A 24 1.43 -3.63 22.23
N LEU A 25 1.81 -4.44 21.23
CA LEU A 25 0.96 -4.74 20.08
C LEU A 25 -0.32 -5.48 20.48
N ASP A 26 -0.20 -6.44 21.40
CA ASP A 26 -1.36 -7.19 21.91
C ASP A 26 -2.34 -6.26 22.63
N ASN A 27 -1.84 -5.33 23.44
CA ASN A 27 -2.66 -4.33 24.12
C ASN A 27 -3.34 -3.35 23.15
N GLN A 28 -2.72 -3.05 22.00
CA GLN A 28 -3.26 -2.15 20.98
C GLN A 28 -4.15 -2.83 19.94
N ARG A 29 -4.25 -4.17 19.95
CA ARG A 29 -4.97 -4.94 18.93
C ARG A 29 -6.44 -4.56 18.77
N ALA A 30 -7.15 -4.38 19.88
CA ALA A 30 -8.56 -3.98 19.86
C ALA A 30 -8.73 -2.53 19.35
N ALA A 31 -7.82 -1.63 19.76
CA ALA A 31 -7.84 -0.24 19.35
C ALA A 31 -7.60 -0.07 17.85
N VAL A 32 -6.60 -0.76 17.29
CA VAL A 32 -6.31 -0.67 15.85
C VAL A 32 -7.42 -1.30 15.00
N ARG A 33 -8.01 -2.41 15.45
CA ARG A 33 -9.16 -3.01 14.77
C ARG A 33 -10.34 -2.05 14.74
N SER A 34 -10.70 -1.49 15.90
CA SER A 34 -11.80 -0.52 16.01
C SER A 34 -11.56 0.71 15.14
N ALA A 35 -10.32 1.22 15.08
CA ALA A 35 -9.98 2.35 14.22
C ALA A 35 -10.13 2.01 12.72
N ILE A 36 -9.70 0.82 12.30
CA ILE A 36 -9.87 0.36 10.90
C ILE A 36 -11.36 0.23 10.57
N ASP A 37 -12.13 -0.45 11.42
CA ASP A 37 -13.59 -0.62 11.24
C ASP A 37 -14.30 0.74 11.18
N ALA A 38 -13.89 1.69 12.02
CA ALA A 38 -14.41 3.05 12.00
C ALA A 38 -14.04 3.81 10.72
N ALA A 39 -12.81 3.70 10.22
CA ALA A 39 -12.38 4.30 8.97
C ALA A 39 -13.16 3.72 7.77
N GLU A 40 -13.29 2.40 7.70
CA GLU A 40 -14.09 1.72 6.66
C GLU A 40 -15.56 2.17 6.69
N ALA A 41 -16.09 2.49 7.87
CA ALA A 41 -17.44 3.01 8.08
C ALA A 41 -17.57 4.54 8.04
N GLY A 42 -16.46 5.28 7.94
CA GLY A 42 -16.47 6.71 7.56
C GLY A 42 -16.31 7.65 8.72
N ARG A 43 -15.98 7.07 9.85
CA ARG A 43 -15.75 7.73 11.12
C ARG A 43 -14.24 7.72 11.38
N TYR A 44 -13.45 8.06 10.37
CA TYR A 44 -12.01 8.18 10.53
C TYR A 44 -11.71 9.32 11.51
N ASP A 45 -10.98 9.00 12.58
CA ASP A 45 -10.56 9.96 13.58
C ASP A 45 -9.04 10.17 13.49
N ALA A 46 -8.63 11.40 13.20
CA ALA A 46 -7.22 11.74 13.01
C ALA A 46 -6.40 11.64 14.31
N GLY A 47 -7.01 11.91 15.47
CA GLY A 47 -6.35 11.81 16.77
C GLY A 47 -6.07 10.36 17.15
N GLN A 48 -7.06 9.49 16.99
CA GLN A 48 -6.94 8.05 17.18
C GLN A 48 -5.91 7.45 16.22
N ALA A 49 -5.94 7.85 14.96
CA ALA A 49 -4.95 7.42 13.97
C ALA A 49 -3.53 7.87 14.34
N ALA A 50 -3.35 9.12 14.79
CA ALA A 50 -2.04 9.62 15.22
C ALA A 50 -1.47 8.82 16.41
N ALA A 51 -2.32 8.43 17.37
CA ALA A 51 -1.93 7.58 18.50
C ALA A 51 -1.45 6.19 18.07
N LEU A 52 -1.94 5.69 16.93
CA LEU A 52 -1.60 4.39 16.35
C LEU A 52 -0.49 4.45 15.29
N SER A 53 0.14 5.61 15.07
CA SER A 53 1.13 5.83 14.00
C SER A 53 2.34 4.89 14.02
N ARG A 54 2.68 4.33 15.19
CA ARG A 54 3.79 3.35 15.35
C ARG A 54 3.33 1.90 15.25
N HIS A 55 2.02 1.64 15.12
CA HIS A 55 1.49 0.30 15.03
C HIS A 55 1.77 -0.28 13.62
N PRO A 56 2.19 -1.55 13.46
CA PRO A 56 2.47 -2.16 12.15
C PRO A 56 1.28 -2.14 11.17
N LEU A 57 0.06 -2.11 11.69
CA LEU A 57 -1.17 -2.01 10.89
C LEU A 57 -1.61 -0.57 10.57
N TYR A 58 -0.82 0.45 10.92
CA TYR A 58 -1.17 1.85 10.67
C TYR A 58 -1.44 2.13 9.19
N GLY A 59 -0.66 1.53 8.27
CA GLY A 59 -0.90 1.68 6.84
C GLY A 59 -2.26 1.14 6.38
N TRP A 60 -2.77 0.09 7.03
CA TRP A 60 -4.09 -0.45 6.74
C TRP A 60 -5.22 0.47 7.23
N LEU A 61 -5.01 1.16 8.36
CA LEU A 61 -5.92 2.21 8.83
C LEU A 61 -6.00 3.39 7.85
N GLU A 62 -4.85 3.87 7.38
CA GLU A 62 -4.82 4.94 6.38
C GLU A 62 -5.45 4.50 5.05
N TYR A 63 -5.14 3.28 4.59
CA TYR A 63 -5.76 2.70 3.41
C TYR A 63 -7.28 2.61 3.53
N ALA A 64 -7.81 2.16 4.68
CA ALA A 64 -9.25 2.09 4.94
C ALA A 64 -9.94 3.45 4.75
N ASN A 65 -9.29 4.53 5.21
CA ASN A 65 -9.77 5.89 5.01
C ASN A 65 -9.73 6.31 3.52
N LEU A 66 -8.61 6.08 2.83
CA LEU A 66 -8.43 6.48 1.43
C LEU A 66 -9.36 5.72 0.47
N LYS A 67 -9.54 4.42 0.69
CA LYS A 67 -10.34 3.51 -0.15
C LYS A 67 -11.76 4.02 -0.37
N ARG A 68 -12.35 4.68 0.63
CA ARG A 68 -13.72 5.18 0.61
C ARG A 68 -13.96 6.30 -0.39
N ASN A 69 -12.95 7.14 -0.59
CA ASN A 69 -13.00 8.29 -1.48
C ASN A 69 -11.97 8.15 -2.60
N ILE A 70 -11.67 6.91 -3.03
CA ILE A 70 -10.55 6.61 -3.92
C ILE A 70 -10.58 7.39 -5.25
N ASP A 71 -11.79 7.71 -5.74
CA ASP A 71 -12.01 8.53 -6.93
C ASP A 71 -11.53 9.98 -6.77
N ASN A 72 -11.53 10.49 -5.54
CA ASN A 72 -11.17 11.86 -5.18
C ASN A 72 -9.78 11.96 -4.51
N VAL A 73 -9.08 10.83 -4.32
CA VAL A 73 -7.71 10.86 -3.76
C VAL A 73 -6.77 11.54 -4.75
N GLY A 74 -6.25 12.70 -4.33
CA GLY A 74 -5.33 13.50 -5.12
C GLY A 74 -3.97 12.82 -5.34
N THR A 75 -3.32 13.14 -6.47
CA THR A 75 -2.06 12.50 -6.87
C THR A 75 -0.95 12.63 -5.83
N ALA A 76 -0.79 13.80 -5.21
CA ALA A 76 0.22 14.01 -4.17
C ALA A 76 -0.02 13.13 -2.93
N GLN A 77 -1.28 12.99 -2.50
CA GLN A 77 -1.65 12.14 -1.36
C GLN A 77 -1.41 10.66 -1.67
N ALA A 78 -1.78 10.22 -2.87
CA ALA A 78 -1.53 8.85 -3.34
C ALA A 78 -0.04 8.52 -3.42
N GLN A 79 0.76 9.44 -3.98
CA GLN A 79 2.21 9.27 -4.10
C GLN A 79 2.89 9.23 -2.73
N ASP A 80 2.47 10.08 -1.79
CA ASP A 80 2.98 10.03 -0.42
C ASP A 80 2.67 8.68 0.24
N PHE A 81 1.44 8.19 0.13
CA PHE A 81 1.05 6.88 0.64
C PHE A 81 1.90 5.75 0.03
N LEU A 82 2.02 5.72 -1.30
CA LEU A 82 2.81 4.71 -2.01
C LEU A 82 4.29 4.75 -1.65
N ARG A 83 4.84 5.94 -1.41
CA ARG A 83 6.24 6.14 -0.99
C ARG A 83 6.47 5.63 0.43
N ARG A 84 5.59 5.97 1.38
CA ARG A 84 5.71 5.53 2.78
C ARG A 84 5.58 4.02 2.94
N TYR A 85 4.75 3.39 2.12
CA TYR A 85 4.47 1.95 2.17
C TYR A 85 5.13 1.15 1.04
N ALA A 86 6.18 1.69 0.42
CA ALA A 86 6.87 1.03 -0.68
C ALA A 86 7.34 -0.38 -0.27
N GLY A 87 7.05 -1.38 -1.12
CA GLY A 87 7.38 -2.78 -0.86
C GLY A 87 6.45 -3.51 0.10
N GLN A 88 5.45 -2.83 0.67
CA GLN A 88 4.48 -3.45 1.58
C GLN A 88 3.19 -3.84 0.86
N PRO A 89 2.49 -4.91 1.30
CA PRO A 89 1.23 -5.35 0.69
C PRO A 89 0.16 -4.26 0.61
N VAL A 90 0.11 -3.34 1.59
CA VAL A 90 -0.88 -2.27 1.61
C VAL A 90 -0.69 -1.26 0.46
N ALA A 91 0.54 -1.03 0.00
CA ALA A 91 0.79 -0.17 -1.16
C ALA A 91 0.30 -0.81 -2.47
N GLU A 92 0.45 -2.13 -2.60
CA GLU A 92 -0.07 -2.85 -3.77
C GLU A 92 -1.60 -2.91 -3.75
N ALA A 93 -2.22 -3.12 -2.58
CA ALA A 93 -3.67 -3.04 -2.41
C ALA A 93 -4.20 -1.64 -2.79
N PHE A 94 -3.55 -0.58 -2.30
CA PHE A 94 -3.91 0.80 -2.65
C PHE A 94 -3.76 1.06 -4.16
N ARG A 95 -2.63 0.67 -4.78
CA ARG A 95 -2.42 0.82 -6.23
C ARG A 95 -3.49 0.12 -7.03
N GLY A 96 -3.88 -1.10 -6.63
CA GLY A 96 -4.93 -1.87 -7.28
C GLY A 96 -6.29 -1.17 -7.30
N LEU A 97 -6.59 -0.32 -6.30
CA LEU A 97 -7.82 0.49 -6.26
C LEU A 97 -7.68 1.87 -6.88
N TRP A 98 -6.48 2.46 -6.82
CA TRP A 98 -6.24 3.82 -7.29
C TRP A 98 -6.03 3.89 -8.81
N LEU A 99 -5.38 2.90 -9.44
CA LEU A 99 -5.22 2.87 -10.91
C LEU A 99 -6.55 2.82 -11.67
N PRO A 100 -7.57 2.03 -11.26
CA PRO A 100 -8.90 2.09 -11.86
C PRO A 100 -9.58 3.44 -11.66
N ALA A 101 -9.36 4.09 -10.51
CA ALA A 101 -9.89 5.43 -10.24
C ALA A 101 -9.28 6.46 -11.20
N LEU A 102 -7.95 6.41 -11.42
CA LEU A 102 -7.26 7.21 -12.43
C LEU A 102 -7.84 6.97 -13.83
N ALA A 103 -8.12 5.72 -14.18
CA ALA A 103 -8.70 5.37 -15.46
C ALA A 103 -10.11 5.95 -15.66
N ARG A 104 -10.96 5.89 -14.62
CA ARG A 104 -12.31 6.49 -14.67
C ARG A 104 -12.28 7.99 -14.92
N ARG A 105 -11.32 8.72 -14.31
CA ARG A 105 -11.12 10.16 -14.53
C ARG A 105 -10.21 10.51 -15.70
N GLN A 106 -9.79 9.51 -16.48
CA GLN A 106 -8.93 9.66 -17.67
C GLN A 106 -7.58 10.35 -17.39
N ASP A 107 -7.06 10.23 -16.17
CA ASP A 107 -5.73 10.75 -15.81
C ASP A 107 -4.63 9.78 -16.27
N TRP A 108 -4.48 9.70 -17.59
CA TRP A 108 -3.57 8.77 -18.25
C TRP A 108 -2.09 8.99 -17.90
N PRO A 109 -1.57 10.23 -17.83
CA PRO A 109 -0.18 10.46 -17.44
C PRO A 109 0.12 9.92 -16.05
N THR A 110 -0.76 10.17 -15.07
CA THR A 110 -0.56 9.68 -13.70
C THR A 110 -0.73 8.16 -13.63
N LEU A 111 -1.68 7.57 -14.37
CA LEU A 111 -1.82 6.11 -14.44
C LEU A 111 -0.52 5.47 -14.94
N LEU A 112 0.02 5.93 -16.07
CA LEU A 112 1.24 5.39 -16.65
C LEU A 112 2.46 5.58 -15.74
N ALA A 113 2.55 6.73 -15.04
CA ALA A 113 3.65 7.01 -14.11
C ALA A 113 3.62 6.12 -12.85
N ASN A 114 2.47 5.56 -12.48
CA ASN A 114 2.29 4.74 -11.28
C ASN A 114 1.98 3.27 -11.58
N TRP A 115 2.00 2.89 -12.87
CA TRP A 115 1.77 1.55 -13.32
C TRP A 115 2.80 0.57 -12.77
N LYS A 116 2.34 -0.63 -12.41
CA LYS A 116 3.17 -1.80 -12.17
C LYS A 116 2.55 -3.01 -12.87
N PRO A 117 3.37 -3.92 -13.44
CA PRO A 117 2.87 -5.18 -13.98
C PRO A 117 2.01 -5.93 -12.97
N THR A 118 0.89 -6.48 -13.45
CA THR A 118 -0.10 -7.21 -12.65
C THR A 118 -0.84 -8.19 -13.54
N ASP A 119 -1.30 -9.30 -12.96
CA ASP A 119 -2.14 -10.28 -13.66
C ASP A 119 -3.61 -9.84 -13.76
N ASN A 120 -4.00 -8.74 -13.10
CA ASN A 120 -5.35 -8.22 -13.18
C ASN A 120 -5.66 -7.69 -14.59
N ALA A 121 -6.53 -8.38 -15.32
CA ALA A 121 -6.91 -8.04 -16.70
C ALA A 121 -7.51 -6.63 -16.82
N GLY A 122 -8.34 -6.20 -15.88
CA GLY A 122 -8.94 -4.86 -15.88
C GLY A 122 -7.90 -3.75 -15.77
N LEU A 123 -6.90 -3.93 -14.91
CA LEU A 123 -5.77 -3.01 -14.78
C LEU A 123 -4.90 -2.97 -16.04
N ARG A 124 -4.63 -4.13 -16.65
CA ARG A 124 -3.91 -4.21 -17.93
C ARG A 124 -4.67 -3.50 -19.05
N CYS A 125 -5.99 -3.68 -19.13
CA CYS A 125 -6.85 -2.92 -20.06
C CYS A 125 -6.75 -1.42 -19.82
N ALA A 126 -6.82 -0.97 -18.55
CA ALA A 126 -6.71 0.44 -18.20
C ALA A 126 -5.37 1.05 -18.63
N GLU A 127 -4.27 0.30 -18.48
CA GLU A 127 -2.94 0.73 -18.91
C GLU A 127 -2.82 0.83 -20.44
N LEU A 128 -3.34 -0.16 -21.17
CA LEU A 128 -3.39 -0.12 -22.63
C LEU A 128 -4.22 1.06 -23.14
N ASN A 129 -5.36 1.34 -22.50
CA ASN A 129 -6.16 2.53 -22.82
C ASN A 129 -5.38 3.82 -22.57
N ALA A 130 -4.62 3.90 -21.47
CA ALA A 130 -3.79 5.05 -21.16
C ALA A 130 -2.66 5.24 -22.20
N ARG A 131 -2.02 4.16 -22.65
CA ARG A 131 -1.03 4.21 -23.75
C ARG A 131 -1.67 4.72 -25.04
N GLN A 132 -2.83 4.17 -25.43
CA GLN A 132 -3.56 4.59 -26.62
C GLN A 132 -3.91 6.08 -26.58
N ALA A 133 -4.49 6.54 -25.46
CA ALA A 133 -4.91 7.93 -25.29
C ALA A 133 -3.75 8.94 -25.23
N THR A 134 -2.54 8.47 -24.93
CA THR A 134 -1.31 9.29 -24.91
C THR A 134 -0.45 9.14 -26.16
N GLY A 135 -0.99 8.54 -27.23
CA GLY A 135 -0.29 8.38 -28.51
C GLY A 135 0.81 7.32 -28.51
N LYS A 136 0.80 6.40 -27.53
CA LYS A 136 1.79 5.31 -27.35
C LYS A 136 1.26 3.96 -27.81
N ALA A 137 0.40 3.94 -28.83
CA ALA A 137 -0.12 2.73 -29.44
C ALA A 137 0.83 2.18 -30.51
N ASP A 138 2.02 1.75 -30.08
CA ASP A 138 3.04 1.18 -30.95
C ASP A 138 2.84 -0.33 -31.22
N ALA A 139 3.81 -0.96 -31.89
CA ALA A 139 3.75 -2.40 -32.16
C ALA A 139 3.74 -3.27 -30.88
N GLN A 140 4.32 -2.78 -29.76
CA GLN A 140 4.25 -3.48 -28.48
C GLN A 140 2.84 -3.39 -27.90
N TRP A 141 2.21 -2.22 -27.97
CA TRP A 141 0.81 -2.05 -27.58
C TRP A 141 -0.10 -3.03 -28.34
N THR A 142 0.08 -3.20 -29.66
CA THR A 142 -0.72 -4.16 -30.44
C THR A 142 -0.54 -5.59 -29.93
N ARG A 143 0.70 -6.00 -29.63
CA ARG A 143 0.98 -7.34 -29.07
C ARG A 143 0.33 -7.52 -27.70
N ASP A 144 0.47 -6.54 -26.82
CA ASP A 144 -0.07 -6.59 -25.46
C ASP A 144 -1.60 -6.63 -25.48
N ALA A 145 -2.25 -5.84 -26.34
CA ALA A 145 -3.69 -5.83 -26.53
C ALA A 145 -4.20 -7.17 -27.11
N GLN A 146 -3.53 -7.72 -28.11
CA GLN A 146 -3.88 -9.04 -28.67
C GLN A 146 -3.65 -10.18 -27.67
N ALA A 147 -2.60 -10.09 -26.85
CA ALA A 147 -2.35 -11.07 -25.79
C ALA A 147 -3.46 -11.04 -24.74
N LEU A 148 -3.91 -9.83 -24.36
CA LEU A 148 -5.01 -9.68 -23.41
C LEU A 148 -6.34 -10.17 -24.00
N TRP A 149 -6.65 -9.83 -25.26
CA TRP A 149 -7.87 -10.27 -25.95
C TRP A 149 -7.97 -11.79 -26.09
N ARG A 150 -6.87 -12.47 -26.41
CA ARG A 150 -6.85 -13.94 -26.60
C ARG A 150 -6.79 -14.72 -25.28
N GLY A 151 -6.44 -14.07 -24.18
CA GLY A 151 -6.35 -14.69 -22.85
C GLY A 151 -7.53 -14.37 -21.93
N ALA A 152 -8.49 -13.57 -22.40
CA ALA A 152 -9.72 -13.21 -21.68
C ALA A 152 -10.85 -14.22 -21.92
#